data_AF-A0A080N1T1-F1
#
_entry.id   AF-A0A080N1T1-F1
#
_cell.length_a   1.000
_cell.length_b   1.000
_cell.length_c   1.000
_cell.angle_alpha   90.00
_cell.angle_beta   90.00
_cell.angle_gamma   90.00
#
_symmetry.space_group_name_H-M   'P 1'
#
loop_
_entity.id
_entity.type
_entity.pdbx_description
1 polymer ?
#
loop_
_entity_poly.entity_id
_entity_poly.type
_entity_poly.pdbx_seq_one_letter_code
_entity_poly.pdbx_strand_id
1 'polypeptide(L)'
;MSSTSRMTSYQRREQLIRIGRSLFAAKGYEAVSVEEIAAAAKVSKPIVYEHFGGKEGLYAVVVDREMRALTDTLINALSHEDEHPRQIVERTALELLTYIENNAEGFQVLVRDSPSTDPAGSFNSLLGDISLRVEEILGKAFKKHHLPVKFTPYYAQMLVGMTVFTGQYWAGHPKISKEQLAAHIVNLAWYGLSRLEAKPELRFEGKESGGERHDGLLQTAHSGGDTDDADDADGTAECHNADMDDAQATDETAQKQAAAPDEPDEDTITGTTD
;
A
#
# COMPACT_ATOMS: atom_id res chain seq x y z
N MET A 1 -0.37 -15.93 -51.48
CA MET A 1 0.85 -15.28 -50.95
C MET A 1 0.44 -14.47 -49.74
N SER A 2 0.79 -14.92 -48.53
CA SER A 2 0.41 -14.22 -47.30
C SER A 2 1.38 -13.08 -47.01
N SER A 3 0.91 -11.85 -47.10
CA SER A 3 1.69 -10.68 -46.69
C SER A 3 1.77 -10.63 -45.17
N THR A 4 2.79 -11.25 -44.59
CA THR A 4 3.13 -11.07 -43.18
C THR A 4 3.63 -9.64 -42.99
N SER A 5 2.71 -8.73 -42.64
CA SER A 5 3.04 -7.31 -42.43
C SER A 5 4.22 -7.19 -41.47
N ARG A 6 5.32 -6.58 -41.94
CA ARG A 6 6.49 -6.33 -41.09
C ARG A 6 6.08 -5.35 -40.02
N MET A 7 5.97 -5.86 -38.80
CA MET A 7 5.61 -5.10 -37.62
C MET A 7 6.62 -3.96 -37.40
N THR A 8 6.10 -2.77 -37.10
CA THR A 8 6.89 -1.52 -37.01
C THR A 8 7.73 -1.44 -35.74
N SER A 9 8.72 -0.54 -35.71
CA SER A 9 9.52 -0.24 -34.51
C SER A 9 8.65 0.17 -33.31
N TYR A 10 7.61 0.99 -33.54
CA TYR A 10 6.63 1.34 -32.50
C TYR A 10 5.86 0.11 -31.98
N GLN A 11 5.33 -0.72 -32.87
CA GLN A 11 4.64 -1.95 -32.49
C GLN A 11 5.57 -2.95 -31.77
N ARG A 12 6.88 -2.97 -32.09
CA ARG A 12 7.87 -3.75 -31.34
C ARG A 12 8.00 -3.23 -29.91
N ARG A 13 8.18 -1.91 -29.76
CA ARG A 13 8.32 -1.24 -28.46
C ARG A 13 7.12 -1.51 -27.54
N GLU A 14 5.91 -1.38 -28.06
CA GLU A 14 4.68 -1.68 -27.31
C GLU A 14 4.57 -3.17 -26.91
N GLN A 15 4.96 -4.09 -27.80
CA GLN A 15 4.95 -5.52 -27.48
C GLN A 15 6.00 -5.88 -26.42
N LEU A 16 7.16 -5.22 -26.40
CA LEU A 16 8.17 -5.37 -25.36
C LEU A 16 7.70 -4.80 -24.00
N ILE A 17 7.04 -3.63 -23.98
CA ILE A 17 6.45 -3.04 -22.77
C ILE A 17 5.42 -3.99 -22.15
N ARG A 18 4.49 -4.49 -22.95
CA ARG A 18 3.46 -5.44 -22.48
C ARG A 18 4.07 -6.71 -21.89
N ILE A 19 5.06 -7.30 -22.57
CA ILE A 19 5.70 -8.54 -22.13
C ILE A 19 6.57 -8.32 -20.89
N GLY A 20 7.31 -7.21 -20.84
CA GLY A 20 8.06 -6.78 -19.66
C GLY A 20 7.13 -6.66 -18.44
N ARG A 21 6.00 -5.94 -18.59
CA ARG A 21 5.00 -5.80 -17.54
C ARG A 21 4.50 -7.15 -17.00
N SER A 22 4.08 -8.07 -17.87
CA SER A 22 3.64 -9.42 -17.43
C SER A 22 4.73 -10.18 -16.67
N LEU A 23 5.99 -10.12 -17.13
CA LEU A 23 7.11 -10.78 -16.48
C LEU A 23 7.44 -10.16 -15.11
N PHE A 24 7.50 -8.83 -15.02
CA PHE A 24 7.74 -8.11 -13.76
C PHE A 24 6.59 -8.30 -12.76
N ALA A 25 5.34 -8.28 -13.23
CA ALA A 25 4.15 -8.56 -12.42
C ALA A 25 4.21 -9.97 -11.81
N ALA A 26 4.54 -10.99 -12.62
CA ALA A 26 4.66 -12.36 -12.14
C ALA A 26 5.86 -12.54 -11.18
N LYS A 27 7.08 -12.25 -11.64
CA LYS A 27 8.32 -12.67 -10.97
C LYS A 27 8.99 -11.61 -10.09
N GLY A 28 8.66 -10.34 -10.28
CA GLY A 28 9.35 -9.21 -9.66
C GLY A 28 10.57 -8.76 -10.46
N TYR A 29 11.06 -7.56 -10.18
CA TYR A 29 12.13 -6.91 -10.94
C TYR A 29 13.46 -7.70 -10.97
N GLU A 30 13.88 -8.23 -9.83
CA GLU A 30 15.18 -8.91 -9.71
C GLU A 30 15.24 -10.24 -10.47
N ALA A 31 14.16 -11.02 -10.42
CA ALA A 31 14.10 -12.35 -11.02
C ALA A 31 13.94 -12.34 -12.56
N VAL A 32 13.69 -11.19 -13.17
CA VAL A 32 13.53 -11.05 -14.63
C VAL A 32 14.87 -10.66 -15.27
N SER A 33 15.19 -11.33 -16.38
CA SER A 33 16.41 -11.11 -17.18
C SER A 33 16.09 -10.59 -18.59
N VAL A 34 17.05 -9.90 -19.22
CA VAL A 34 16.92 -9.41 -20.61
C VAL A 34 16.79 -10.58 -21.58
N GLU A 35 17.45 -11.69 -21.28
CA GLU A 35 17.36 -13.00 -21.93
C GLU A 35 15.90 -13.46 -22.01
N GLU A 36 15.20 -13.48 -20.87
CA GLU A 36 13.82 -13.93 -20.77
C GLU A 36 12.86 -12.98 -21.50
N ILE A 37 13.02 -11.67 -21.33
CA ILE A 37 12.23 -10.65 -22.03
C ILE A 37 12.37 -10.83 -23.56
N ALA A 38 13.59 -10.99 -24.06
CA ALA A 38 13.86 -11.18 -25.48
C ALA A 38 13.25 -12.50 -26.01
N ALA A 39 13.39 -13.59 -25.26
CA ALA A 39 12.82 -14.90 -25.60
C ALA A 39 11.28 -14.86 -25.65
N ALA A 40 10.63 -14.30 -24.62
CA ALA A 40 9.17 -14.15 -24.56
C ALA A 40 8.64 -13.24 -25.69
N ALA A 41 9.36 -12.17 -26.03
CA ALA A 41 9.03 -11.27 -27.13
C ALA A 41 9.36 -11.82 -28.53
N LYS A 42 10.06 -12.97 -28.61
CA LYS A 42 10.57 -13.59 -29.85
C LYS A 42 11.49 -12.63 -30.64
N VAL A 43 12.46 -12.04 -29.94
CA VAL A 43 13.52 -11.19 -30.51
C VAL A 43 14.90 -11.56 -29.99
N SER A 44 15.94 -11.02 -30.60
CA SER A 44 17.30 -11.08 -30.08
C SER A 44 17.52 -10.03 -28.99
N LYS A 45 18.42 -10.31 -28.03
CA LYS A 45 18.75 -9.38 -26.92
C LYS A 45 19.09 -7.95 -27.37
N PRO A 46 19.86 -7.72 -28.46
CA PRO A 46 20.17 -6.36 -28.91
C PRO A 46 18.96 -5.47 -29.15
N ILE A 47 17.81 -6.03 -29.56
CA ILE A 47 16.57 -5.27 -29.76
C ILE A 47 16.02 -4.70 -28.44
N VAL A 48 16.19 -5.40 -27.32
CA VAL A 48 15.79 -4.90 -25.99
C VAL A 48 16.70 -3.75 -25.56
N TYR A 49 18.01 -3.90 -25.76
CA TYR A 49 19.00 -2.84 -25.49
C TYR A 49 18.80 -1.61 -26.41
N GLU A 50 18.49 -1.81 -27.69
CA GLU A 50 18.21 -0.73 -28.65
C GLU A 50 17.00 0.12 -28.24
N HIS A 51 15.92 -0.52 -27.77
CA HIS A 51 14.70 0.20 -27.39
C HIS A 51 14.70 0.78 -25.97
N PHE A 52 15.44 0.19 -25.02
CA PHE A 52 15.32 0.49 -23.58
C PHE A 52 16.63 0.54 -22.79
N GLY A 53 17.78 0.22 -23.40
CA GLY A 53 19.08 0.20 -22.71
C GLY A 53 19.30 -0.96 -21.72
N GLY A 54 18.29 -1.79 -21.45
CA GLY A 54 18.38 -2.91 -20.50
C GLY A 54 17.02 -3.36 -19.96
N LYS A 55 17.00 -4.13 -18.87
CA LYS A 55 15.76 -4.43 -18.13
C LYS A 55 15.32 -3.23 -17.29
N GLU A 56 16.30 -2.45 -16.85
CA GLU A 56 16.21 -1.24 -16.02
C GLU A 56 15.33 -0.18 -16.71
N GLY A 57 15.68 0.21 -17.94
CA GLY A 57 14.92 1.19 -18.70
C GLY A 57 13.57 0.68 -19.20
N LEU A 58 13.42 -0.63 -19.41
CA LEU A 58 12.11 -1.22 -19.73
C LEU A 58 11.20 -1.20 -18.50
N TYR A 59 11.74 -1.53 -17.31
CA TYR A 59 11.03 -1.43 -16.04
C TYR A 59 10.59 0.01 -15.75
N ALA A 60 11.50 0.98 -15.90
CA ALA A 60 11.19 2.40 -15.72
C ALA A 60 10.07 2.87 -16.66
N VAL A 61 10.05 2.45 -17.94
CA VAL A 61 8.97 2.78 -18.90
C VAL A 61 7.64 2.10 -18.53
N VAL A 62 7.66 0.89 -17.95
CA VAL A 62 6.44 0.25 -17.44
C VAL A 62 5.92 1.02 -16.23
N VAL A 63 6.76 1.28 -15.22
CA VAL A 63 6.37 2.02 -14.01
C VAL A 63 5.85 3.41 -14.35
N ASP A 64 6.56 4.20 -15.15
CA ASP A 64 6.13 5.54 -15.57
C ASP A 64 4.75 5.53 -16.24
N ARG A 65 4.48 4.55 -17.11
CA ARG A 65 3.19 4.43 -17.80
C ARG A 65 2.05 4.06 -16.87
N GLU A 66 2.24 3.04 -16.03
CA GLU A 66 1.21 2.57 -15.11
C GLU A 66 0.97 3.61 -14.00
N MET A 67 2.04 4.31 -13.54
CA MET A 67 1.95 5.40 -12.57
C MET A 67 1.13 6.57 -13.12
N ARG A 68 1.42 7.04 -14.34
CA ARG A 68 0.63 8.10 -14.99
C ARG A 68 -0.85 7.70 -15.12
N ALA A 69 -1.12 6.49 -15.59
CA ALA A 69 -2.49 6.00 -15.74
C ALA A 69 -3.25 6.00 -14.41
N LEU A 70 -2.63 5.52 -13.33
CA LEU A 70 -3.25 5.54 -11.99
C LEU A 70 -3.41 6.96 -11.44
N THR A 71 -2.39 7.81 -11.56
CA THR A 71 -2.42 9.21 -11.13
C THR A 71 -3.52 9.99 -11.84
N ASP A 72 -3.61 9.88 -13.16
CA ASP A 72 -4.66 10.52 -13.97
C ASP A 72 -6.05 10.04 -13.53
N THR A 73 -6.25 8.74 -13.31
CA THR A 73 -7.52 8.17 -12.81
C THR A 73 -7.91 8.77 -11.46
N LEU A 74 -6.99 8.78 -10.48
CA LEU A 74 -7.30 9.22 -9.11
C LEU A 74 -7.45 10.74 -8.98
N ILE A 75 -6.59 11.53 -9.65
CA ILE A 75 -6.69 12.99 -9.63
C ILE A 75 -8.00 13.46 -10.28
N ASN A 76 -8.38 12.89 -11.43
CA ASN A 76 -9.66 13.21 -12.05
C ASN A 76 -10.85 12.86 -11.13
N ALA A 77 -10.82 11.69 -10.48
CA ALA A 77 -11.86 11.29 -9.54
C ALA A 77 -12.00 12.23 -8.31
N LEU A 78 -10.92 12.90 -7.90
CA LEU A 78 -10.84 13.85 -6.78
C LEU A 78 -10.96 15.34 -7.20
N SER A 79 -11.15 15.64 -8.48
CA SER A 79 -11.17 17.02 -8.99
C SER A 79 -12.54 17.71 -8.92
N HIS A 80 -13.62 16.96 -8.69
CA HIS A 80 -14.99 17.49 -8.63
C HIS A 80 -15.34 18.00 -7.23
N GLU A 81 -14.92 19.21 -6.88
CA GLU A 81 -15.11 19.78 -5.53
C GLU A 81 -16.55 20.19 -5.18
N ASP A 82 -17.41 20.40 -6.18
CA ASP A 82 -18.81 20.80 -5.99
C ASP A 82 -19.74 19.63 -5.58
N GLU A 83 -19.23 18.40 -5.60
CA GLU A 83 -19.99 17.20 -5.27
C GLU A 83 -20.05 16.92 -3.77
N HIS A 84 -21.03 16.12 -3.35
CA HIS A 84 -21.13 15.72 -1.95
C HIS A 84 -19.94 14.83 -1.57
N PRO A 85 -19.24 15.02 -0.42
CA PRO A 85 -18.01 14.30 -0.10
C PRO A 85 -18.12 12.77 -0.20
N ARG A 86 -19.30 12.22 0.11
CA ARG A 86 -19.59 10.79 -0.06
C ARG A 86 -19.50 10.32 -1.52
N GLN A 87 -19.99 11.12 -2.47
CA GLN A 87 -19.95 10.80 -3.91
C GLN A 87 -18.51 10.80 -4.43
N ILE A 88 -17.68 11.73 -3.95
CA ILE A 88 -16.25 11.78 -4.27
C ILE A 88 -15.55 10.49 -3.82
N VAL A 89 -15.82 10.01 -2.60
CA VAL A 89 -15.28 8.75 -2.08
C VAL A 89 -15.85 7.54 -2.84
N GLU A 90 -17.14 7.51 -3.15
CA GLU A 90 -17.79 6.46 -3.95
C GLU A 90 -17.17 6.32 -5.35
N ARG A 91 -17.00 7.44 -6.08
CA ARG A 91 -16.32 7.45 -7.38
C ARG A 91 -14.86 7.02 -7.26
N THR A 92 -14.09 7.64 -6.35
CA THR A 92 -12.64 7.39 -6.26
C THR A 92 -12.34 5.93 -5.89
N ALA A 93 -13.14 5.31 -5.01
CA ALA A 93 -13.01 3.89 -4.70
C ALA A 93 -13.35 3.00 -5.91
N LEU A 94 -14.42 3.32 -6.66
CA LEU A 94 -14.82 2.54 -7.85
C LEU A 94 -13.83 2.69 -9.02
N GLU A 95 -13.28 3.88 -9.23
CA GLU A 95 -12.25 4.17 -10.24
C GLU A 95 -10.94 3.44 -9.92
N LEU A 96 -10.47 3.47 -8.67
CA LEU A 96 -9.30 2.70 -8.24
C LEU A 96 -9.50 1.20 -8.48
N LEU A 97 -10.63 0.64 -8.03
CA LEU A 97 -10.90 -0.79 -8.20
C LEU A 97 -11.11 -1.17 -9.67
N THR A 98 -11.65 -0.27 -10.50
CA THR A 98 -11.74 -0.45 -11.96
C THR A 98 -10.38 -0.40 -12.63
N TYR A 99 -9.46 0.46 -12.17
CA TYR A 99 -8.07 0.43 -12.64
C TYR A 99 -7.39 -0.89 -12.28
N ILE A 100 -7.53 -1.35 -11.02
CA ILE A 100 -6.97 -2.62 -10.54
C ILE A 100 -7.51 -3.82 -11.34
N GLU A 101 -8.82 -3.86 -11.59
CA GLU A 101 -9.47 -4.92 -12.37
C GLU A 101 -8.94 -5.00 -13.81
N ASN A 102 -8.83 -3.85 -14.48
CA ASN A 102 -8.40 -3.78 -15.88
C ASN A 102 -6.87 -3.89 -16.07
N ASN A 103 -6.08 -3.57 -15.05
CA ASN A 103 -4.61 -3.45 -15.12
C ASN A 103 -3.90 -4.18 -13.98
N ALA A 104 -4.42 -5.34 -13.55
CA ALA A 104 -3.88 -6.10 -12.40
C ALA A 104 -2.36 -6.31 -12.45
N GLU A 105 -1.80 -6.64 -13.63
CA GLU A 105 -0.34 -6.74 -13.83
C GLU A 105 0.39 -5.42 -13.56
N GLY A 106 -0.13 -4.30 -14.08
CA GLY A 106 0.46 -2.97 -13.92
C GLY A 106 0.41 -2.51 -12.47
N PHE A 107 -0.73 -2.70 -11.82
CA PHE A 107 -0.89 -2.43 -10.39
C PHE A 107 0.06 -3.30 -9.54
N GLN A 108 0.23 -4.59 -9.86
CA GLN A 108 1.18 -5.47 -9.17
C GLN A 108 2.64 -5.04 -9.36
N VAL A 109 3.00 -4.44 -10.50
CA VAL A 109 4.32 -3.81 -10.71
C VAL A 109 4.49 -2.55 -9.86
N LEU A 110 3.45 -1.71 -9.72
CA LEU A 110 3.53 -0.50 -8.90
C LEU A 110 3.61 -0.79 -7.40
N VAL A 111 2.89 -1.81 -6.92
CA VAL A 111 2.76 -2.14 -5.49
C VAL A 111 3.93 -2.98 -4.96
N ARG A 112 4.69 -3.65 -5.82
CA ARG A 112 5.91 -4.34 -5.40
C ARG A 112 7.01 -3.34 -5.09
N ASP A 113 7.59 -3.45 -3.90
CA ASP A 113 8.84 -2.77 -3.53
C ASP A 113 9.98 -3.25 -4.44
N SER A 114 10.18 -2.53 -5.55
CA SER A 114 11.37 -2.64 -6.38
C SER A 114 12.40 -1.63 -5.87
N PRO A 115 13.70 -2.00 -5.79
CA PRO A 115 14.74 -1.06 -5.37
C PRO A 115 14.71 0.19 -6.24
N SER A 116 14.39 1.33 -5.64
CA SER A 116 14.03 2.53 -6.38
C SER A 116 15.25 3.24 -6.96
N THR A 117 15.35 3.19 -8.29
CA THR A 117 15.80 4.36 -9.04
C THR A 117 14.73 5.43 -8.93
N ASP A 118 15.01 6.48 -8.15
CA ASP A 118 14.15 7.64 -7.82
C ASP A 118 12.94 7.37 -6.88
N PRO A 119 13.04 7.76 -5.59
CA PRO A 119 11.92 7.75 -4.64
C PRO A 119 10.76 8.70 -5.00
N ALA A 120 11.00 9.79 -5.76
CA ALA A 120 9.97 10.80 -6.02
C ALA A 120 8.83 10.25 -6.89
N GLY A 121 9.14 9.36 -7.83
CA GLY A 121 8.16 8.68 -8.69
C GLY A 121 7.54 7.40 -8.11
N SER A 122 7.69 7.14 -6.80
CA SER A 122 7.24 5.89 -6.18
C SER A 122 5.72 5.84 -5.93
N PHE A 123 5.16 4.62 -5.81
CA PHE A 123 3.76 4.42 -5.45
C PHE A 123 3.42 5.04 -4.08
N ASN A 124 4.34 4.97 -3.12
CA ASN A 124 4.17 5.59 -1.81
C ASN A 124 4.11 7.13 -1.88
N SER A 125 4.85 7.75 -2.80
CA SER A 125 4.76 9.20 -3.07
C SER A 125 3.38 9.58 -3.61
N LEU A 126 2.85 8.81 -4.58
CA LEU A 126 1.47 9.00 -5.07
C LEU A 126 0.44 8.85 -3.93
N LEU A 127 0.58 7.86 -3.04
CA LEU A 127 -0.30 7.74 -1.88
C LEU A 127 -0.24 8.97 -0.95
N GLY A 128 0.93 9.60 -0.83
CA GLY A 128 1.13 10.88 -0.16
C GLY A 128 0.33 12.01 -0.82
N ASP A 129 0.48 12.21 -2.12
CA ASP A 129 -0.21 13.26 -2.88
C ASP A 129 -1.73 13.10 -2.83
N ILE A 130 -2.23 11.86 -2.98
CA ILE A 130 -3.65 11.53 -2.84
C ILE A 130 -4.13 11.78 -1.41
N SER A 131 -3.32 11.47 -0.39
CA SER A 131 -3.67 11.75 1.01
C SER A 131 -3.76 13.25 1.29
N LEU A 132 -2.88 14.08 0.74
CA LEU A 132 -2.96 15.55 0.84
C LEU A 132 -4.26 16.09 0.21
N ARG A 133 -4.67 15.54 -0.94
CA ARG A 133 -5.93 15.94 -1.58
C ARG A 133 -7.17 15.50 -0.79
N VAL A 134 -7.15 14.30 -0.20
CA VAL A 134 -8.21 13.82 0.70
C VAL A 134 -8.24 14.65 2.01
N GLU A 135 -7.09 15.04 2.55
CA GLU A 135 -6.99 15.92 3.71
C GLU A 135 -7.68 17.26 3.47
N GLU A 136 -7.49 17.88 2.30
CA GLU A 136 -8.13 19.15 1.96
C GLU A 136 -9.67 19.05 1.99
N ILE A 137 -10.21 17.97 1.42
CA ILE A 137 -11.65 17.67 1.38
C ILE A 137 -12.17 17.43 2.82
N LEU A 138 -11.46 16.63 3.62
CA LEU A 138 -11.79 16.41 5.03
C LEU A 138 -11.70 17.71 5.84
N GLY A 139 -10.72 18.57 5.57
CA GLY A 139 -10.55 19.87 6.21
C GLY A 139 -11.75 20.80 5.98
N LYS A 140 -12.28 20.84 4.75
CA LYS A 140 -13.52 21.55 4.42
C LYS A 140 -14.71 20.97 5.19
N ALA A 141 -14.85 19.65 5.26
CA ALA A 141 -15.92 18.97 6.00
C ALA A 141 -15.83 19.17 7.53
N PHE A 142 -14.64 19.00 8.13
CA PHE A 142 -14.42 19.13 9.58
C PHE A 142 -14.73 20.55 10.06
N LYS A 143 -14.33 21.59 9.30
CA LYS A 143 -14.72 22.98 9.58
C LYS A 143 -16.23 23.17 9.61
N LYS A 144 -16.95 22.60 8.63
CA LYS A 144 -18.42 22.66 8.53
C LYS A 144 -19.14 21.96 9.68
N HIS A 145 -18.54 20.91 10.25
CA HIS A 145 -19.10 20.12 11.35
C HIS A 145 -18.49 20.46 12.73
N HIS A 146 -17.72 21.55 12.84
CA HIS A 146 -17.04 22.00 14.07
C HIS A 146 -16.10 20.96 14.71
N LEU A 147 -15.50 20.08 13.89
CA LEU A 147 -14.52 19.08 14.32
C LEU A 147 -13.07 19.64 14.28
N PRO A 148 -12.13 19.12 15.10
CA PRO A 148 -10.77 19.64 15.13
C PRO A 148 -9.98 19.30 13.86
N VAL A 149 -9.73 20.31 13.02
CA VAL A 149 -9.00 20.15 11.74
C VAL A 149 -7.58 19.61 11.89
N LYS A 150 -6.92 19.79 13.05
CA LYS A 150 -5.54 19.31 13.27
C LYS A 150 -5.35 17.80 13.10
N PHE A 151 -6.44 17.03 13.07
CA PHE A 151 -6.41 15.58 12.91
C PHE A 151 -6.75 15.10 11.48
N THR A 152 -7.10 15.99 10.55
CA THR A 152 -7.44 15.59 9.17
C THR A 152 -6.33 14.85 8.41
N PRO A 153 -5.02 15.10 8.61
CA PRO A 153 -3.98 14.30 7.96
C PRO A 153 -4.10 12.81 8.31
N TYR A 154 -4.33 12.50 9.59
CA TYR A 154 -4.45 11.11 10.07
C TYR A 154 -5.69 10.43 9.51
N TYR A 155 -6.84 11.12 9.47
CA TYR A 155 -8.05 10.56 8.86
C TYR A 155 -7.90 10.37 7.35
N ALA A 156 -7.20 11.25 6.64
CA ALA A 156 -6.90 11.06 5.22
C ALA A 156 -6.04 9.83 4.98
N GLN A 157 -4.94 9.69 5.74
CA GLN A 157 -4.07 8.50 5.71
C GLN A 157 -4.83 7.21 6.02
N MET A 158 -5.72 7.21 7.02
CA MET A 158 -6.56 6.04 7.35
C MET A 158 -7.49 5.64 6.19
N LEU A 159 -8.13 6.61 5.52
CA LEU A 159 -9.04 6.34 4.40
C LEU A 159 -8.30 5.85 3.15
N VAL A 160 -7.19 6.50 2.78
CA VAL A 160 -6.36 6.11 1.64
C VAL A 160 -5.76 4.74 1.90
N GLY A 161 -5.13 4.54 3.06
CA GLY A 161 -4.54 3.26 3.47
C GLY A 161 -5.56 2.12 3.44
N MET A 162 -6.72 2.28 4.09
CA MET A 162 -7.79 1.28 4.08
C MET A 162 -8.25 0.94 2.66
N THR A 163 -8.46 1.94 1.81
CA THR A 163 -8.94 1.73 0.43
C THR A 163 -7.90 0.98 -0.40
N VAL A 164 -6.63 1.37 -0.31
CA VAL A 164 -5.52 0.79 -1.09
C VAL A 164 -5.18 -0.62 -0.61
N PHE A 165 -5.00 -0.85 0.69
CA PHE A 165 -4.73 -2.20 1.23
C PHE A 165 -5.85 -3.19 0.91
N THR A 166 -7.11 -2.76 1.02
CA THR A 166 -8.24 -3.64 0.70
C THR A 166 -8.31 -3.93 -0.81
N GLY A 167 -8.01 -2.94 -1.65
CA GLY A 167 -7.88 -3.13 -3.11
C GLY A 167 -6.75 -4.09 -3.49
N GLN A 168 -5.59 -4.00 -2.84
CA GLN A 168 -4.47 -4.95 -3.00
C GLN A 168 -4.84 -6.37 -2.60
N TYR A 169 -5.48 -6.55 -1.44
CA TYR A 169 -5.94 -7.86 -0.99
C TYR A 169 -6.95 -8.48 -1.97
N TRP A 170 -7.89 -7.68 -2.46
CA TRP A 170 -8.89 -8.08 -3.44
C TRP A 170 -8.30 -8.43 -4.81
N ALA A 171 -7.27 -7.71 -5.27
CA ALA A 171 -6.58 -8.00 -6.53
C ALA A 171 -6.02 -9.43 -6.59
N GLY A 172 -5.53 -9.95 -5.45
CA GLY A 172 -5.11 -11.35 -5.34
C GLY A 172 -6.24 -12.36 -5.11
N HIS A 173 -7.42 -11.91 -4.69
CA HIS A 173 -8.55 -12.76 -4.26
C HIS A 173 -9.93 -12.18 -4.65
N PRO A 174 -10.24 -11.99 -5.94
CA PRO A 174 -11.48 -11.33 -6.37
C PRO A 174 -12.71 -12.25 -6.21
N LYS A 175 -13.20 -12.40 -4.98
CA LYS A 175 -14.38 -13.23 -4.61
C LYS A 175 -15.71 -12.46 -4.64
N ILE A 176 -15.65 -11.14 -4.67
CA ILE A 176 -16.79 -10.21 -4.76
C ILE A 176 -16.53 -9.21 -5.89
N SER A 177 -17.57 -8.58 -6.44
CA SER A 177 -17.38 -7.57 -7.47
C SER A 177 -16.73 -6.30 -6.89
N LYS A 178 -16.10 -5.50 -7.75
CA LYS A 178 -15.54 -4.20 -7.37
C LYS A 178 -16.59 -3.23 -6.82
N GLU A 179 -17.83 -3.29 -7.31
CA GLU A 179 -18.95 -2.47 -6.82
C GLU A 179 -19.35 -2.88 -5.40
N GLN A 180 -19.39 -4.18 -5.12
CA GLN A 180 -19.63 -4.70 -3.77
C GLN A 180 -18.52 -4.26 -2.81
N LEU A 181 -17.26 -4.37 -3.24
CA LEU A 181 -16.12 -3.94 -2.44
C LEU A 181 -16.12 -2.42 -2.19
N ALA A 182 -16.32 -1.61 -3.23
CA ALA A 182 -16.46 -0.16 -3.13
C ALA A 182 -17.58 0.21 -2.15
N ALA A 183 -18.74 -0.42 -2.25
CA ALA A 183 -19.85 -0.21 -1.33
C ALA A 183 -19.48 -0.52 0.12
N HIS A 184 -18.73 -1.61 0.39
CA HIS A 184 -18.26 -1.93 1.74
C HIS A 184 -17.22 -0.92 2.28
N ILE A 185 -16.25 -0.51 1.47
CA ILE A 185 -15.23 0.50 1.83
C ILE A 185 -15.92 1.83 2.15
N VAL A 186 -16.80 2.31 1.26
CA VAL A 186 -17.58 3.55 1.43
C VAL A 186 -18.47 3.46 2.67
N ASN A 187 -19.14 2.33 2.88
CA ASN A 187 -20.03 2.14 4.03
C ASN A 187 -19.27 2.27 5.35
N LEU A 188 -18.11 1.61 5.47
CA LEU A 188 -17.26 1.69 6.65
C LEU A 188 -16.71 3.12 6.86
N ALA A 189 -16.16 3.74 5.80
CA ALA A 189 -15.67 5.11 5.84
C ALA A 189 -16.77 6.10 6.26
N TRP A 190 -17.95 6.04 5.64
CA TRP A 190 -19.04 6.98 5.87
C TRP A 190 -19.65 6.83 7.27
N TYR A 191 -19.93 5.61 7.72
CA TYR A 191 -20.50 5.41 9.06
C TYR A 191 -19.48 5.64 10.19
N GLY A 192 -18.18 5.46 9.94
CA GLY A 192 -17.11 5.87 10.86
C GLY A 192 -17.01 7.40 10.97
N LEU A 193 -16.83 8.10 9.85
CA LEU A 193 -16.65 9.56 9.82
C LEU A 193 -17.90 10.32 10.30
N SER A 194 -19.10 9.83 10.01
CA SER A 194 -20.37 10.50 10.42
C SER A 194 -20.64 10.45 11.92
N ARG A 195 -19.86 9.70 12.70
CA ARG A 195 -20.01 9.55 14.16
C ARG A 195 -18.77 9.97 14.95
N LEU A 196 -17.89 10.78 14.38
CA LEU A 196 -16.69 11.26 15.07
C LEU A 196 -17.05 12.16 16.27
N GLU A 197 -16.49 11.79 17.42
CA GLU A 197 -16.46 12.64 18.62
C GLU A 197 -15.34 13.68 18.47
N ALA A 198 -15.57 14.94 18.88
CA ALA A 198 -14.56 16.00 18.79
C ALA A 198 -13.34 15.77 19.71
N LYS A 199 -13.47 14.88 20.69
CA LYS A 199 -12.44 14.39 21.60
C LYS A 199 -12.68 12.90 21.84
N PRO A 200 -12.16 12.00 20.99
CA PRO A 200 -12.29 10.57 21.22
C PRO A 200 -11.43 10.12 22.41
N GLU A 201 -11.95 9.19 23.20
CA GLU A 201 -11.28 8.65 24.40
C GLU A 201 -11.24 7.11 24.36
N LEU A 202 -10.13 6.52 24.82
CA LEU A 202 -9.98 5.06 24.87
C LEU A 202 -10.65 4.50 26.13
N ARG A 203 -11.78 3.81 25.95
CA ARG A 203 -12.68 3.39 27.04
C ARG A 203 -12.27 2.09 27.77
N PHE A 204 -11.20 1.44 27.32
CA PHE A 204 -10.74 0.13 27.82
C PHE A 204 -9.24 0.12 28.17
N GLU A 205 -8.62 1.28 28.36
CA GLU A 205 -7.29 1.33 28.96
C GLU A 205 -7.36 0.73 30.37
N GLY A 206 -6.39 -0.14 30.68
CA GLY A 206 -6.41 -0.99 31.86
C GLY A 206 -6.34 -0.22 33.18
N LYS A 207 -6.63 -0.92 34.29
CA LYS A 207 -6.68 -0.38 35.66
C LYS A 207 -5.34 0.13 36.24
N GLU A 208 -4.35 0.48 35.42
CA GLU A 208 -3.00 0.89 35.85
C GLU A 208 -2.68 2.36 35.54
N SER A 209 -3.66 3.23 35.73
CA SER A 209 -3.45 4.67 36.04
C SER A 209 -3.88 5.02 37.47
N GLY A 210 -3.91 4.00 38.36
CA GLY A 210 -4.20 4.10 39.79
C GLY A 210 -2.99 4.42 40.67
N GLY A 211 -2.14 5.36 40.27
CA GLY A 211 -0.99 5.83 41.05
C GLY A 211 -1.38 6.83 42.14
N GLU A 212 -1.60 6.32 43.35
CA GLU A 212 -1.47 7.03 44.64
C GLU A 212 -2.21 8.38 44.79
N ARG A 213 -3.50 8.31 45.13
CA ARG A 213 -4.08 9.28 46.08
C ARG A 213 -3.85 8.79 47.51
N HIS A 214 -2.69 9.12 48.07
CA HIS A 214 -2.50 9.06 49.52
C HIS A 214 -2.98 10.37 50.16
N ASP A 215 -4.19 10.31 50.73
CA ASP A 215 -4.61 11.23 51.78
C ASP A 215 -4.81 10.40 53.06
N GLY A 216 -4.17 10.82 54.15
CA GLY A 216 -3.86 9.94 55.27
C GLY A 216 -3.23 10.69 56.44
N LEU A 217 -4.07 11.50 57.09
CA LEU A 217 -3.81 12.31 58.29
C LEU A 217 -2.61 11.88 59.18
N LEU A 218 -1.71 12.82 59.44
CA LEU A 218 -1.25 13.09 60.81
C LEU A 218 -1.26 14.61 61.07
N GLN A 219 -1.66 14.98 62.29
CA GLN A 219 -1.96 16.36 62.67
C GLN A 219 -0.96 16.87 63.73
N THR A 220 -0.81 18.20 63.78
CA THR A 220 -0.23 19.04 64.86
C THR A 220 1.30 19.18 65.02
N ALA A 221 1.76 20.42 64.77
CA ALA A 221 2.72 21.26 65.52
C ALA A 221 4.11 20.69 65.94
N HIS A 222 5.24 21.39 65.72
CA HIS A 222 5.50 22.72 66.29
C HIS A 222 6.70 23.47 65.65
N SER A 223 6.56 24.80 65.50
CA SER A 223 7.59 25.88 65.56
C SER A 223 9.02 25.76 64.96
N GLY A 224 9.33 26.70 64.06
CA GLY A 224 10.37 27.73 64.32
C GLY A 224 11.65 27.75 63.45
N GLY A 225 12.04 28.94 62.99
CA GLY A 225 13.45 29.27 62.68
C GLY A 225 13.81 29.65 61.23
N ASP A 226 13.80 30.96 60.98
CA ASP A 226 14.59 31.81 60.05
C ASP A 226 15.72 31.25 59.16
N THR A 227 15.91 31.95 58.01
CA THR A 227 17.18 32.24 57.27
C THR A 227 17.96 31.07 56.65
N ASP A 228 18.50 31.12 55.42
CA ASP A 228 19.19 32.25 54.77
C ASP A 228 19.25 32.12 53.22
N ASP A 229 19.93 33.09 52.58
CA ASP A 229 20.11 33.32 51.13
C ASP A 229 21.01 32.33 50.34
N ALA A 230 21.02 32.55 49.01
CA ALA A 230 22.16 32.49 48.09
C ALA A 230 22.41 31.25 47.18
N ASP A 231 22.25 31.52 45.87
CA ASP A 231 23.21 31.37 44.77
C ASP A 231 23.77 30.02 44.25
N ASP A 232 23.75 29.99 42.91
CA ASP A 232 24.83 29.66 41.96
C ASP A 232 25.07 28.25 41.37
N ALA A 233 25.52 28.34 40.11
CA ALA A 233 26.27 27.39 39.27
C ALA A 233 25.65 26.00 39.03
N ASP A 234 25.32 25.64 37.78
CA ASP A 234 26.26 25.29 36.68
C ASP A 234 27.12 24.04 36.99
N GLY A 235 27.10 23.09 36.06
CA GLY A 235 27.53 21.71 36.28
C GLY A 235 27.26 20.83 35.07
N THR A 236 28.01 21.08 34.00
CA THR A 236 28.03 20.24 32.80
C THR A 236 28.52 18.82 33.10
N ALA A 237 27.89 17.83 32.45
CA ALA A 237 28.44 16.48 32.33
C ALA A 237 27.91 15.82 31.05
N GLU A 238 28.70 15.88 29.97
CA GLU A 238 28.63 14.88 28.91
C GLU A 238 28.99 13.51 29.49
N CYS A 239 28.37 12.43 29.00
CA CYS A 239 29.10 11.17 28.80
C CYS A 239 28.33 10.14 27.93
N HIS A 240 28.98 9.80 26.82
CA HIS A 240 29.13 8.44 26.29
C HIS A 240 27.93 7.62 25.78
N ASN A 241 27.99 7.39 24.47
CA ASN A 241 27.50 6.20 23.79
C ASN A 241 27.91 4.90 24.51
N ALA A 242 27.07 3.88 24.40
CA ALA A 242 27.51 2.49 24.34
C ALA A 242 26.66 1.75 23.30
N ASP A 243 27.34 1.10 22.35
CA ASP A 243 26.75 0.14 21.43
C ASP A 243 26.08 -1.02 22.19
N MET A 244 25.06 -1.64 21.61
CA MET A 244 24.87 -3.08 21.77
C MET A 244 24.36 -3.72 20.49
N ASP A 245 25.11 -4.72 20.06
CA ASP A 245 24.97 -5.48 18.84
C ASP A 245 24.14 -6.76 19.09
N ASP A 246 23.70 -7.36 17.98
CA ASP A 246 23.39 -8.78 17.79
C ASP A 246 22.25 -9.47 18.60
N ALA A 247 21.34 -10.11 17.85
CA ALA A 247 20.53 -11.26 18.28
C ALA A 247 19.80 -11.91 17.09
N GLN A 248 20.50 -12.71 16.28
CA GLN A 248 19.84 -13.71 15.40
C GLN A 248 19.59 -15.03 16.13
N ALA A 249 18.35 -15.54 16.06
CA ALA A 249 17.98 -16.96 16.23
C ALA A 249 16.60 -17.17 15.58
N THR A 250 16.49 -17.76 14.39
CA THR A 250 16.38 -19.21 14.12
C THR A 250 15.33 -19.95 14.95
N ASP A 251 14.25 -20.38 14.31
CA ASP A 251 13.74 -21.74 14.51
C ASP A 251 13.22 -22.32 13.18
N GLU A 252 13.61 -23.56 12.91
CA GLU A 252 13.35 -24.30 11.68
C GLU A 252 13.23 -25.79 12.05
N THR A 253 12.04 -26.29 12.38
CA THR A 253 11.68 -27.72 12.19
C THR A 253 10.20 -28.02 12.46
N ALA A 254 9.47 -28.43 11.41
CA ALA A 254 8.45 -29.50 11.47
C ALA A 254 8.03 -29.93 10.05
N GLN A 255 8.48 -31.10 9.60
CA GLN A 255 8.11 -31.69 8.30
C GLN A 255 7.68 -33.16 8.48
N LYS A 256 6.87 -33.68 7.52
CA LYS A 256 6.34 -35.06 7.39
C LYS A 256 5.20 -35.44 8.37
N GLN A 257 4.26 -36.34 8.06
CA GLN A 257 3.86 -37.13 6.87
C GLN A 257 2.37 -37.57 7.06
N ALA A 258 1.55 -38.09 6.13
CA ALA A 258 1.60 -38.42 4.69
C ALA A 258 0.13 -38.30 4.14
N ALA A 259 -0.37 -38.81 3.00
CA ALA A 259 0.12 -39.59 1.84
C ALA A 259 -0.82 -39.37 0.62
N ALA A 260 -0.52 -39.99 -0.53
CA ALA A 260 -1.48 -40.50 -1.52
C ALA A 260 -1.23 -42.02 -1.67
N PRO A 261 -2.19 -42.84 -2.14
CA PRO A 261 -2.43 -42.97 -3.60
C PRO A 261 -3.96 -43.04 -3.92
N ASP A 262 -4.53 -43.60 -4.99
CA ASP A 262 -4.09 -44.42 -6.15
C ASP A 262 -5.01 -44.15 -7.37
N GLU A 263 -4.58 -44.52 -8.58
CA GLU A 263 -5.42 -44.73 -9.78
C GLU A 263 -5.45 -46.23 -10.13
N PRO A 264 -6.54 -46.75 -10.74
CA PRO A 264 -6.49 -47.99 -11.51
C PRO A 264 -6.72 -47.75 -13.02
N ASP A 265 -5.72 -48.09 -13.82
CA ASP A 265 -5.91 -48.51 -15.22
C ASP A 265 -6.47 -49.95 -15.24
N GLU A 266 -7.51 -50.23 -16.03
CA GLU A 266 -7.62 -51.52 -16.75
C GLU A 266 -8.68 -51.48 -17.88
N ASP A 267 -8.17 -51.55 -19.10
CA ASP A 267 -8.57 -52.41 -20.22
C ASP A 267 -10.03 -52.59 -20.73
N THR A 268 -10.14 -52.33 -22.04
CA THR A 268 -10.72 -53.22 -23.07
C THR A 268 -12.21 -53.61 -23.00
N ILE A 269 -13.03 -52.97 -23.84
CA ILE A 269 -14.10 -53.65 -24.59
C ILE A 269 -14.02 -53.31 -26.08
N THR A 270 -13.81 -54.34 -26.90
CA THR A 270 -14.00 -54.37 -28.35
C THR A 270 -15.38 -54.92 -28.73
N GLY A 271 -16.05 -54.34 -29.74
CA GLY A 271 -17.25 -54.91 -30.38
C GLY A 271 -18.23 -53.81 -30.81
N THR A 272 -18.42 -53.46 -32.09
CA THR A 272 -18.89 -54.22 -33.27
C THR A 272 -20.41 -54.13 -33.48
N THR A 273 -20.80 -53.37 -34.51
CA THR A 273 -22.05 -53.37 -35.32
C THR A 273 -23.37 -53.89 -34.71
N ASP A 274 -24.39 -53.02 -34.73
CA ASP A 274 -25.45 -53.05 -35.77
C ASP A 274 -25.93 -51.61 -36.06
#